data_AF-A0A1J5I0F1-F1
#
_entry.id   AF-A0A1J5I0F1-F1
#
_cell.length_a   1.000
_cell.length_b   1.000
_cell.length_c   1.000
_cell.angle_alpha   90.00
_cell.angle_beta   90.00
_cell.angle_gamma   90.00
#
_symmetry.space_group_name_H-M   'P 1'
#
loop_
_entity.id
_entity.type
_entity.pdbx_description
1 polymer ?
#
loop_
_entity_poly.entity_id
_entity_poly.type
_entity_poly.pdbx_seq_one_letter_code
_entity_poly.pdbx_strand_id
1 'polypeptide(L)'
;MTRSSAPEHAERINVAMELLKEYNSPAKAAAEVAVRFGVSRSQAHRYVRKAGAMTEKMVVPGHKIPFTIKLSQDLIGTLREYTVSTGRTLSEVVTQALESFLRGIHGRG
;
A
#
# COMPACT_ATOMS: atom_id res chain seq x y z
N MET A 1 12.20 6.03 -17.46
CA MET A 1 12.01 5.95 -16.00
C MET A 1 11.09 4.79 -15.69
N THR A 2 11.52 3.81 -14.91
CA THR A 2 10.69 2.69 -14.46
C THR A 2 9.60 3.21 -13.52
N ARG A 3 8.36 2.76 -13.69
CA ARG A 3 7.24 3.15 -12.82
C ARG A 3 7.51 2.66 -11.40
N SER A 4 7.37 3.53 -10.39
CA SER A 4 7.52 3.13 -8.99
C SER A 4 6.53 2.04 -8.63
N SER A 5 6.99 1.04 -7.89
CA SER A 5 6.13 -0.01 -7.36
C SER A 5 5.08 0.57 -6.39
N ALA A 6 3.97 -0.13 -6.17
CA ALA A 6 2.94 0.30 -5.21
C ALA A 6 3.50 0.61 -3.79
N PRO A 7 4.43 -0.18 -3.20
CA PRO A 7 5.03 0.16 -1.92
C PRO A 7 5.91 1.41 -1.97
N GLU A 8 6.78 1.54 -2.97
CA GLU A 8 7.62 2.75 -3.14
C GLU A 8 6.75 4.00 -3.29
N HIS A 9 5.62 3.89 -3.99
CA HIS A 9 4.68 4.99 -4.18
C HIS A 9 4.02 5.41 -2.86
N ALA A 10 3.62 4.45 -2.03
CA ALA A 10 3.03 4.70 -0.71
C ALA A 10 4.06 5.33 0.25
N GLU A 11 5.28 4.79 0.28
CA GLU A 11 6.37 5.29 1.09
C GLU A 11 6.72 6.75 0.74
N ARG A 12 6.87 7.06 -0.55
CA ARG A 12 7.17 8.42 -1.03
C ARG A 12 6.09 9.43 -0.65
N ILE A 13 4.82 9.03 -0.65
CA ILE A 13 3.71 9.89 -0.20
C ILE A 13 3.79 10.11 1.32
N ASN A 14 4.07 9.07 2.09
CA ASN A 14 4.18 9.19 3.54
C ASN A 14 5.33 10.13 3.95
N VAL A 15 6.49 9.99 3.31
CA VAL A 15 7.63 10.89 3.52
C VAL A 15 7.29 12.31 3.08
N ALA A 16 6.58 12.49 1.95
CA ALA A 16 6.12 13.81 1.52
C ALA A 16 5.16 14.47 2.54
N MET A 17 4.33 13.70 3.25
CA MET A 17 3.48 14.24 4.33
C MET A 17 4.30 14.67 5.55
N GLU A 18 5.34 13.91 5.92
CA GLU A 18 6.22 14.29 7.02
C GLU A 18 6.96 15.60 6.71
N LEU A 19 7.52 15.71 5.50
CA LEU A 19 8.22 16.92 5.05
C LEU A 19 7.29 18.13 4.90
N LEU A 20 6.02 17.91 4.55
CA LEU A 20 5.02 18.97 4.55
C LEU A 20 4.76 19.52 5.97
N LYS A 21 4.68 18.63 6.97
CA LYS A 21 4.52 19.02 8.38
C LYS A 21 5.76 19.73 8.91
N GLU A 22 6.95 19.28 8.52
CA GLU A 22 8.22 19.85 8.96
C GLU A 22 8.48 21.25 8.37
N TYR A 23 8.37 21.40 7.05
CA TYR A 23 8.73 22.66 6.39
C TYR A 23 7.60 23.69 6.30
N ASN A 24 6.36 23.26 6.55
CA ASN A 24 5.14 24.07 6.34
C ASN A 24 5.12 24.77 4.95
N SER A 25 5.76 24.15 3.95
CA SER A 25 5.98 24.72 2.62
C SER A 25 5.99 23.61 1.57
N PRO A 26 4.99 23.56 0.67
CA PRO A 26 4.94 22.56 -0.39
C PRO A 26 6.15 22.59 -1.34
N ALA A 27 6.72 23.77 -1.58
CA ALA A 27 7.87 23.91 -2.48
C ALA A 27 9.15 23.32 -1.85
N LYS A 28 9.40 23.59 -0.57
CA LYS A 28 10.55 23.01 0.15
C LYS A 28 10.41 21.50 0.31
N ALA A 29 9.22 21.02 0.68
CA ALA A 29 8.92 19.60 0.74
C ALA A 29 9.14 18.91 -0.62
N ALA A 30 8.74 19.53 -1.73
CA ALA A 30 8.94 18.96 -3.06
C ALA A 30 10.42 18.94 -3.49
N ALA A 31 11.20 19.97 -3.13
CA ALA A 31 12.63 19.98 -3.39
C ALA A 31 13.34 18.83 -2.63
N GLU A 32 13.00 18.65 -1.36
CA GLU A 32 13.58 17.59 -0.53
C GLU A 32 13.16 16.19 -1.02
N VAL A 33 11.89 15.98 -1.39
CA VAL A 33 11.42 14.72 -1.99
C VAL A 33 12.16 14.41 -3.30
N ALA A 34 12.42 15.43 -4.13
CA ALA A 34 13.16 15.24 -5.38
C ALA A 34 14.60 14.76 -5.13
N VAL A 35 15.29 15.37 -4.16
CA VAL A 35 16.65 15.00 -3.75
C VAL A 35 16.67 13.61 -3.12
N ARG A 36 15.82 13.37 -2.12
CA ARG A 36 15.79 12.15 -1.32
C ARG A 36 15.49 10.89 -2.13
N PHE A 37 14.65 10.99 -3.16
CA PHE A 37 14.25 9.85 -3.99
C PHE A 37 14.80 9.87 -5.42
N GLY A 38 15.62 10.86 -5.78
CA GLY A 38 16.16 11.01 -7.14
C GLY A 38 15.08 11.15 -8.21
N VAL A 39 13.92 11.74 -7.89
CA VAL A 39 12.78 11.88 -8.80
C VAL A 39 12.72 13.27 -9.43
N SER A 40 12.05 13.41 -10.56
CA SER A 40 11.86 14.72 -11.20
C SER A 40 11.05 15.67 -10.31
N ARG A 41 11.28 16.98 -10.44
CA ARG A 41 10.53 18.01 -9.69
C ARG A 41 9.02 17.89 -9.87
N SER A 42 8.54 17.63 -11.09
CA SER A 42 7.11 17.43 -11.37
C SER A 42 6.54 16.22 -10.62
N GLN A 43 7.32 15.14 -10.49
CA GLN A 43 6.92 13.95 -9.74
C GLN A 43 6.90 14.22 -8.23
N ALA A 44 7.91 14.93 -7.71
CA ALA A 44 7.94 15.34 -6.31
C ALA A 44 6.76 16.25 -5.94
N HIS A 45 6.44 17.23 -6.79
CA HIS A 45 5.24 18.06 -6.62
C HIS A 45 3.95 17.25 -6.65
N ARG A 46 3.86 16.19 -7.47
CA ARG A 46 2.71 15.28 -7.45
C ARG A 46 2.59 14.53 -6.12
N TYR A 47 3.69 14.04 -5.56
CA TYR A 47 3.68 13.36 -4.26
C TYR A 47 3.27 14.32 -3.14
N VAL A 48 3.86 15.51 -3.09
CA VAL A 48 3.53 16.53 -2.09
C VAL A 48 2.08 16.99 -2.20
N ARG A 49 1.57 17.21 -3.41
CA ARG A 49 0.15 17.57 -3.61
C ARG A 49 -0.78 16.45 -3.13
N LYS A 50 -0.44 15.19 -3.40
CA LYS A 50 -1.23 14.04 -2.96
C LYS A 50 -1.16 13.87 -1.44
N ALA A 51 0.01 14.05 -0.86
CA ALA A 51 0.25 14.06 0.58
C ALA A 51 -0.58 15.14 1.30
N GLY A 52 -0.63 16.37 0.77
CA GLY A 52 -1.42 17.46 1.35
C GLY A 52 -2.94 17.27 1.27
N ALA A 53 -3.42 16.38 0.41
CA ALA A 53 -4.84 16.03 0.30
C ALA A 53 -5.25 14.84 1.19
N MET A 54 -4.31 14.22 1.89
CA MET A 54 -4.56 13.04 2.74
C MET A 54 -4.50 13.43 4.22
N THR A 55 -5.48 12.96 4.99
CA THR A 55 -5.55 13.15 6.44
C THR A 55 -4.66 12.15 7.19
N GLU A 56 -4.41 10.98 6.58
CA GLU A 56 -3.71 9.86 7.20
C GLU A 56 -2.63 9.25 6.30
N LYS A 57 -1.69 8.53 6.92
CA LYS A 57 -0.62 7.78 6.22
C LYS A 57 -1.20 6.70 5.32
N MET A 58 -0.68 6.63 4.11
CA MET A 58 -0.95 5.51 3.21
C MET A 58 -0.35 4.26 3.83
N VAL A 59 -1.16 3.21 3.99
CA VAL A 59 -0.63 1.90 4.38
C VAL A 59 0.36 1.48 3.31
N VAL A 60 1.65 1.39 3.66
CA VAL A 60 2.67 0.87 2.76
C VAL A 60 2.40 -0.63 2.65
N PRO A 61 1.94 -1.14 1.50
CA PRO A 61 1.72 -2.57 1.35
C PRO A 61 3.06 -3.24 1.58
N GLY A 62 3.15 -4.14 2.58
CA GLY A 62 4.37 -4.90 2.81
C GLY A 62 4.81 -5.62 1.53
N HIS A 63 6.10 -5.97 1.44
CA HIS A 63 6.61 -6.78 0.34
C HIS A 63 5.78 -8.07 0.24
N LYS A 64 5.04 -8.22 -0.86
CA LYS A 64 4.24 -9.42 -1.12
C LYS A 64 5.17 -10.50 -1.66
N ILE A 65 5.29 -11.59 -0.91
CA ILE A 65 6.00 -12.80 -1.34
C ILE A 65 4.96 -13.80 -1.85
N PRO A 66 5.19 -14.49 -2.98
CA PRO A 66 4.32 -15.57 -3.43
C PRO A 66 4.22 -16.65 -2.35
N PHE A 67 2.98 -16.97 -1.96
CA PHE A 67 2.66 -18.05 -1.03
C PHE A 67 1.86 -19.11 -1.79
N THR A 68 2.42 -20.30 -1.95
CA THR A 68 1.80 -21.39 -2.71
C THR A 68 1.44 -22.53 -1.78
N ILE A 69 0.17 -22.93 -1.81
CA ILE A 69 -0.38 -24.05 -1.03
C ILE A 69 -1.25 -24.93 -1.92
N LYS A 70 -1.39 -26.20 -1.53
CA LYS A 70 -2.37 -27.09 -2.15
C LYS A 70 -3.71 -26.94 -1.42
N LEU A 71 -4.78 -26.75 -2.17
CA LEU A 71 -6.16 -26.69 -1.70
C LEU A 71 -7.00 -27.70 -2.49
N SER A 72 -8.13 -28.13 -1.95
CA SER A 72 -9.07 -28.97 -2.70
C SER A 72 -9.64 -28.21 -3.90
N GLN A 73 -9.99 -28.94 -4.95
CA GLN A 73 -10.60 -28.37 -6.15
C GLN A 73 -11.89 -27.62 -5.82
N ASP A 74 -12.74 -28.20 -4.96
CA ASP A 74 -14.01 -27.59 -4.54
C ASP A 74 -13.79 -26.25 -3.84
N LEU A 75 -12.81 -26.17 -2.93
CA LEU A 75 -12.49 -24.94 -2.22
C LEU A 75 -11.97 -23.84 -3.17
N ILE A 76 -11.14 -24.22 -4.14
CA ILE A 76 -10.69 -23.28 -5.18
C ILE A 76 -11.88 -22.77 -6.01
N GLY A 77 -12.82 -23.65 -6.34
CA GLY A 77 -14.07 -23.30 -7.05
C GLY A 77 -14.86 -22.26 -6.28
N THR A 78 -15.21 -22.54 -5.02
CA THR A 78 -15.96 -21.62 -4.16
C THR A 78 -15.25 -20.28 -3.96
N LEU A 79 -13.93 -20.28 -3.76
CA LEU A 79 -13.15 -19.05 -3.64
C LEU A 79 -13.24 -18.19 -4.90
N ARG A 80 -13.18 -18.81 -6.09
CA ARG A 80 -13.30 -18.07 -7.36
C ARG A 80 -14.68 -17.47 -7.55
N GLU A 81 -15.74 -18.24 -7.28
CA GLU A 81 -17.12 -17.73 -7.33
C GLU A 81 -17.32 -16.53 -6.38
N TYR A 82 -16.78 -16.63 -5.16
CA TYR A 82 -16.82 -15.53 -4.19
C TYR A 82 -16.07 -14.29 -4.69
N THR A 83 -14.90 -14.44 -5.31
CA THR A 83 -14.15 -13.31 -5.87
C THR A 83 -14.89 -12.62 -7.00
N VAL A 84 -15.59 -13.38 -7.86
CA VAL A 84 -16.39 -12.82 -8.95
C VAL A 84 -17.60 -12.07 -8.41
N SER A 85 -18.32 -12.64 -7.44
CA SER A 85 -19.53 -12.01 -6.89
C SER A 85 -19.23 -10.74 -6.08
N THR A 86 -18.07 -10.66 -5.43
CA THR A 86 -17.68 -9.51 -4.59
C THR A 86 -16.78 -8.51 -5.31
N GLY A 87 -16.25 -8.83 -6.49
CA GLY A 87 -15.26 -8.01 -7.19
C GLY A 87 -13.89 -7.93 -6.51
N ARG A 88 -13.64 -8.77 -5.50
CA ARG A 88 -12.38 -8.80 -4.75
C ARG A 88 -11.40 -9.80 -5.37
N THR A 89 -10.10 -9.57 -5.21
CA THR A 89 -9.07 -10.49 -5.68
C THR A 89 -8.89 -11.68 -4.74
N LEU A 90 -8.43 -12.82 -5.26
CA LEU A 90 -8.06 -13.99 -4.44
C LEU A 90 -7.08 -13.61 -3.32
N SER A 91 -6.08 -12.78 -3.63
CA SER A 91 -5.11 -12.33 -2.64
C SER A 91 -5.75 -11.51 -1.51
N GLU A 92 -6.71 -10.63 -1.80
CA GLU A 92 -7.40 -9.86 -0.76
C GLU A 92 -8.24 -10.75 0.15
N VAL A 93 -8.98 -11.69 -0.43
CA VAL A 93 -9.83 -12.62 0.31
C VAL A 93 -8.97 -13.51 1.21
N VAL A 94 -7.90 -14.09 0.68
CA VAL A 94 -6.98 -14.95 1.44
C VAL A 94 -6.25 -14.16 2.53
N THR A 95 -5.77 -12.96 2.22
CA THR A 95 -5.11 -12.10 3.22
C THR A 95 -6.05 -11.79 4.39
N GLN A 96 -7.29 -11.37 4.10
CA GLN A 96 -8.26 -11.08 5.14
C GLN A 96 -8.59 -12.33 5.98
N ALA A 97 -8.80 -13.48 5.33
CA ALA A 97 -9.10 -14.72 6.04
C ALA A 97 -7.96 -15.12 7.00
N LEU A 98 -6.70 -15.03 6.54
CA LEU A 98 -5.53 -15.33 7.36
C LEU A 98 -5.35 -14.33 8.50
N GLU A 99 -5.51 -13.02 8.26
CA GLU A 99 -5.44 -12.01 9.32
C GLU A 99 -6.53 -12.23 10.38
N SER A 100 -7.77 -12.47 9.97
CA SER A 100 -8.89 -12.73 10.89
C SER A 100 -8.63 -13.99 11.72
N PHE A 101 -8.17 -15.07 11.08
CA PHE A 101 -7.83 -16.32 11.76
C PHE A 101 -6.71 -16.13 12.79
N LEU A 102 -5.63 -15.45 12.41
CA LEU A 102 -4.49 -15.18 13.30
C LEU A 102 -4.87 -14.27 14.46
N ARG A 103 -5.65 -13.19 14.24
CA ARG A 103 -6.15 -12.35 15.35
C ARG A 103 -6.97 -13.16 16.35
N GLY A 104 -7.79 -14.10 15.87
CA GLY A 104 -8.57 -15.01 16.71
C GLY A 104 -7.73 -15.99 17.55
N ILE A 105 -6.51 -16.30 17.11
CA ILE A 105 -5.55 -17.11 17.88
C ILE A 105 -4.95 -16.29 19.04
N HIS A 106 -4.63 -15.02 18.81
CA HIS A 106 -3.98 -14.16 19.80
C HIS A 106 -4.93 -13.59 20.88
N GLY A 107 -6.25 -13.67 20.67
CA GLY A 107 -7.27 -13.19 21.62
C GLY A 107 -7.69 -14.19 22.71
N ARG A 108 -7.06 -15.37 22.78
CA ARG A 108 -7.25 -16.38 23.85
C ARG A 108 -6.00 -16.46 24.73
N GLY A 109 -5.66 -15.36 25.39
CA GLY A 109 -4.63 -15.28 26.42
C GLY A 109 -5.21 -14.73 27.71
#